data_AF-A0A9E2CN57-F1
#
_entry.id   AF-A0A9E2CN57-F1
#
_cell.length_a   1.000
_cell.length_b   1.000
_cell.length_c   1.000
_cell.angle_alpha   90.00
_cell.angle_beta   90.00
_cell.angle_gamma   90.00
#
_symmetry.space_group_name_H-M   'P 1'
#
loop_
_entity.id
_entity.type
_entity.pdbx_description
1 polymer ?
#
loop_
_entity_poly.entity_id
_entity_poly.type
_entity_poly.pdbx_seq_one_letter_code
_entity_poly.pdbx_strand_id
1 'polypeptide(L)'
;MKADPQSIDVPSLRRAASRAEVISAVEAVYASVDRSIAQQSPVCERKGICCRFGTFGHRLYVTALEVCYYLANDEPPLQVVGDVCPHLVDGTCHARDRRPLGCRIYYCDLQAQHWQGPLTEDQLRRLRALHDELSVSYFYADWLAILRALAERRASSV
;
A
#
# COMPACT_ATOMS: atom_id res chain seq x y z
N MET A 1 15.92 -0.98 5.86
CA MET A 1 15.78 -2.06 6.85
C MET A 1 14.42 -2.70 6.63
N LYS A 2 14.35 -3.97 6.23
CA LYS A 2 13.06 -4.68 6.11
C LYS A 2 12.56 -4.95 7.52
N ALA A 3 11.35 -4.52 7.86
CA ALA A 3 10.80 -4.80 9.19
C ALA A 3 10.40 -6.28 9.27
N ASP A 4 10.67 -6.89 10.42
CA ASP A 4 10.11 -8.17 10.78
C ASP A 4 8.59 -7.99 10.95
N PRO A 5 7.73 -8.82 10.33
CA PRO A 5 6.30 -8.76 10.53
C PRO A 5 5.88 -8.85 12.02
N GLN A 6 6.67 -9.52 12.85
CA GLN A 6 6.39 -9.62 14.29
C GLN A 6 6.72 -8.34 15.07
N SER A 7 7.45 -7.39 14.48
CA SER A 7 7.78 -6.09 15.10
C SER A 7 6.81 -4.96 14.72
N ILE A 8 5.70 -5.26 14.04
CA ILE A 8 4.72 -4.23 13.64
C ILE A 8 3.89 -3.81 14.86
N ASP A 9 4.09 -2.57 15.31
CA ASP A 9 3.28 -1.95 16.36
C ASP A 9 1.92 -1.47 15.81
N VAL A 10 0.97 -2.41 15.73
CA VAL A 10 -0.40 -2.16 15.25
C VAL A 10 -1.12 -1.08 16.06
N PRO A 11 -1.05 -1.03 17.41
CA PRO A 11 -1.62 0.08 18.18
C PRO A 11 -1.09 1.46 17.77
N SER A 12 0.22 1.61 17.55
CA SER A 12 0.79 2.88 17.07
C SER A 12 0.29 3.25 15.67
N LEU A 13 0.18 2.28 14.76
CA LEU A 13 -0.38 2.52 13.42
C LEU A 13 -1.83 3.00 13.47
N ARG A 14 -2.67 2.40 14.33
CA ARG A 14 -4.06 2.84 14.50
C ARG A 14 -4.18 4.24 15.07
N ARG A 15 -3.34 4.60 16.06
CA ARG A 15 -3.26 5.98 16.58
C ARG A 15 -2.82 6.97 15.52
N ALA A 16 -1.88 6.58 14.67
CA ALA A 16 -1.45 7.43 13.56
C ALA A 16 -2.53 7.56 12.47
N ALA A 17 -3.27 6.49 12.20
CA ALA A 17 -4.39 6.49 11.25
C ALA A 17 -5.56 7.41 11.65
N SER A 18 -5.74 7.69 12.95
CA SER A 18 -6.76 8.63 13.42
C SER A 18 -6.34 10.11 13.33
N ARG A 19 -5.12 10.42 12.89
CA ARG A 19 -4.60 11.79 12.77
C ARG A 19 -4.90 12.35 11.39
N ALA A 20 -5.71 13.42 11.31
CA ALA A 20 -6.15 14.00 10.04
C ALA A 20 -4.99 14.50 9.17
N GLU A 21 -3.93 15.04 9.78
CA GLU A 21 -2.74 15.50 9.08
C GLU A 21 -1.95 14.36 8.43
N VAL A 22 -1.96 13.16 9.02
CA VAL A 22 -1.33 11.96 8.45
C VAL A 22 -2.06 11.53 7.19
N ILE A 23 -3.40 11.47 7.25
CA ILE A 23 -4.24 11.06 6.13
C ILE A 23 -4.12 12.05 4.98
N SER A 24 -4.27 13.35 5.27
CA SER A 24 -4.18 14.42 4.27
C SER A 24 -2.83 14.45 3.56
N ALA A 25 -1.74 14.18 4.29
CA ALA A 25 -0.40 14.13 3.69
C ALA A 25 -0.24 12.98 2.70
N VAL A 26 -0.73 11.78 3.03
CA VAL A 26 -0.69 10.63 2.12
C VAL A 26 -1.61 10.84 0.92
N GLU A 27 -2.79 11.43 1.11
CA GLU A 27 -3.69 11.81 0.01
C GLU A 27 -3.02 12.78 -0.95
N ALA A 28 -2.30 13.78 -0.45
CA ALA A 28 -1.58 14.73 -1.30
C ALA A 28 -0.48 14.06 -2.13
N VAL A 29 0.18 13.03 -1.58
CA VAL A 29 1.13 12.18 -2.34
C VAL A 29 0.39 11.41 -3.42
N TYR A 30 -0.67 10.69 -3.07
CA TYR A 30 -1.43 9.87 -4.02
C TYR A 30 -2.11 10.68 -5.11
N ALA A 31 -2.68 11.84 -4.80
CA ALA A 31 -3.23 12.75 -5.79
C ALA A 31 -2.15 13.27 -6.76
N SER A 32 -0.92 13.47 -6.28
CA SER A 32 0.21 13.81 -7.15
C SER A 32 0.58 12.66 -8.08
N VAL A 33 0.64 11.43 -7.54
CA VAL A 33 0.89 10.21 -8.31
C VAL A 33 -0.17 10.02 -9.39
N ASP A 34 -1.44 10.15 -9.04
CA ASP A 34 -2.56 9.96 -9.97
C ASP A 34 -2.49 11.00 -11.11
N ARG A 35 -2.12 12.26 -10.82
CA ARG A 35 -1.87 13.27 -11.87
C ARG A 35 -0.71 12.88 -12.79
N SER A 36 0.41 12.42 -12.25
CA SER A 36 1.56 11.98 -13.05
C SER A 36 1.20 10.78 -13.93
N ILE A 37 0.46 9.80 -13.41
CA ILE A 37 0.00 8.63 -14.16
C ILE A 37 -0.96 9.06 -15.28
N ALA A 38 -1.89 9.98 -15.01
CA ALA A 38 -2.84 10.46 -16.02
C ALA A 38 -2.14 11.08 -17.24
N GLN A 39 -1.01 11.77 -17.03
CA GLN A 39 -0.18 12.31 -18.11
C GLN A 39 0.46 11.24 -18.99
N GLN A 40 0.68 10.03 -18.45
CA GLN A 40 1.25 8.90 -19.19
C GLN A 40 0.18 8.07 -19.94
N SER A 41 -1.09 8.18 -19.53
CA SER A 41 -2.22 7.44 -20.10
C SER A 41 -1.98 5.92 -20.29
N PRO A 42 -1.48 5.19 -19.27
CA PRO A 42 -1.16 3.79 -19.42
C PRO A 42 -2.39 2.88 -19.53
N VAL A 43 -2.24 1.76 -20.23
CA VAL A 43 -3.30 0.76 -20.38
C VAL A 43 -3.16 -0.34 -19.33
N CYS A 44 -4.20 -0.55 -18.51
CA CYS A 44 -4.26 -1.69 -17.59
C CYS A 44 -5.03 -2.85 -18.21
N GLU A 45 -4.32 -3.75 -18.89
CA GLU A 45 -4.95 -4.92 -19.53
C GLU A 45 -5.43 -5.97 -18.53
N ARG A 46 -4.73 -6.09 -17.40
CA ARG A 46 -4.95 -7.17 -16.43
C ARG A 46 -5.98 -6.85 -15.34
N LYS A 47 -6.51 -5.62 -15.30
CA LYS A 47 -7.64 -5.19 -14.44
C LYS A 47 -7.61 -5.66 -12.97
N GLY A 48 -6.43 -5.72 -12.36
CA GLY A 48 -6.28 -6.17 -10.96
C GLY A 48 -5.92 -7.64 -10.76
N ILE A 49 -5.84 -8.45 -11.83
CA ILE A 49 -5.30 -9.82 -11.77
C ILE A 49 -3.86 -9.84 -11.22
N CYS A 50 -3.10 -8.74 -11.38
CA CYS A 50 -1.77 -8.56 -10.79
C CYS A 50 -1.75 -8.68 -9.24
N CYS A 51 -2.91 -8.60 -8.58
CA CYS A 51 -3.05 -8.87 -7.15
C CYS A 51 -2.91 -10.37 -6.77
N ARG A 52 -2.86 -11.30 -7.74
CA ARG A 52 -2.40 -12.68 -7.53
C ARG A 52 -0.86 -12.71 -7.47
N PHE A 53 -0.31 -12.18 -6.38
CA PHE A 53 1.13 -11.93 -6.26
C PHE A 53 1.98 -13.17 -6.54
N GLY A 54 1.63 -14.32 -5.95
CA GLY A 54 2.34 -15.58 -6.17
C GLY A 54 2.39 -16.02 -7.63
N THR A 55 1.28 -15.84 -8.37
CA THR A 55 1.20 -16.20 -9.80
C THR A 55 2.14 -15.38 -10.68
N PHE A 56 2.38 -14.12 -10.32
CA PHE A 56 3.20 -13.19 -11.12
C PHE A 56 4.58 -12.92 -10.51
N GLY A 57 4.93 -13.59 -9.41
CA GLY A 57 6.16 -13.32 -8.65
C GLY A 57 6.23 -11.89 -8.11
N HIS A 58 5.10 -11.20 -8.00
CA HIS A 58 5.06 -9.82 -7.54
C HIS A 58 5.23 -9.77 -6.02
N ARG A 59 5.91 -8.73 -5.54
CA ARG A 59 5.94 -8.38 -4.12
C ARG A 59 5.60 -6.92 -3.98
N LEU A 60 4.58 -6.64 -3.17
CA LEU A 60 4.25 -5.27 -2.81
C LEU A 60 4.88 -4.97 -1.46
N TYR A 61 5.68 -3.90 -1.42
CA TYR A 61 6.19 -3.35 -0.18
C TYR A 61 5.50 -2.03 0.11
N VAL A 62 5.24 -1.77 1.39
CA VAL A 62 4.54 -0.58 1.87
C VAL A 62 5.29 0.08 3.02
N THR A 63 5.11 1.37 3.16
CA THR A 63 5.57 2.15 4.31
C THR A 63 4.52 2.26 5.40
N ALA A 64 4.93 2.62 6.61
CA ALA A 64 4.00 2.78 7.74
C ALA A 64 2.86 3.79 7.46
N LEU A 65 3.15 4.93 6.82
CA LEU A 65 2.14 5.93 6.49
C LEU A 65 1.09 5.39 5.51
N GLU A 66 1.49 4.57 4.55
CA GLU A 66 0.54 3.93 3.63
C GLU A 66 -0.38 2.93 4.37
N VAL A 67 0.15 2.24 5.38
CA VAL A 67 -0.65 1.36 6.25
C VAL A 67 -1.62 2.18 7.11
N CYS A 68 -1.18 3.31 7.67
CA CYS A 68 -2.05 4.22 8.40
C CYS A 68 -3.20 4.72 7.51
N TYR A 69 -2.88 5.15 6.28
CA TYR A 69 -3.88 5.60 5.32
C TYR A 69 -4.87 4.49 4.96
N TYR A 70 -4.38 3.26 4.75
CA TYR A 70 -5.23 2.10 4.51
C TYR A 70 -6.18 1.83 5.69
N LEU A 71 -5.69 1.85 6.92
CA LEU A 71 -6.47 1.60 8.14
C LEU A 71 -7.53 2.67 8.44
N ALA A 72 -7.31 3.91 8.00
CA ALA A 72 -8.28 4.99 8.17
C ALA A 72 -9.50 4.85 7.25
N ASN A 73 -9.34 4.15 6.14
CA ASN A 73 -10.35 4.03 5.08
C ASN A 73 -10.96 2.63 5.00
N ASP A 74 -10.53 1.69 5.84
CA ASP A 74 -10.95 0.30 5.74
C ASP A 74 -10.80 -0.47 7.04
N GLU A 75 -11.62 -1.50 7.14
CA GLU A 75 -11.32 -2.59 8.03
C GLU A 75 -10.42 -3.62 7.32
N PRO A 76 -9.36 -4.10 7.99
CA PRO A 76 -8.54 -5.15 7.40
C PRO A 76 -9.39 -6.41 7.16
N PRO A 77 -9.17 -7.11 6.04
CA PRO A 77 -9.88 -8.34 5.73
C PRO A 77 -9.52 -9.42 6.74
N LEU A 78 -10.47 -10.32 6.99
CA LEU A 78 -10.35 -11.32 8.06
C LEU A 78 -9.24 -12.35 7.82
N GLN A 79 -8.87 -12.62 6.55
CA GLN A 79 -7.87 -13.64 6.25
C GLN A 79 -7.11 -13.38 4.94
N VAL A 80 -5.79 -13.51 4.99
CA VAL A 80 -4.91 -13.60 3.81
C VAL A 80 -4.66 -15.07 3.51
N VAL A 81 -5.06 -15.56 2.33
CA VAL A 81 -4.86 -16.96 1.92
C VAL A 81 -3.80 -17.04 0.84
N GLY A 82 -2.75 -17.83 1.10
CA GLY A 82 -1.61 -17.97 0.18
C GLY A 82 -0.98 -16.62 -0.16
N ASP A 83 -0.59 -16.45 -1.43
CA ASP A 83 0.05 -15.24 -1.96
C ASP A 83 -0.88 -14.40 -2.85
N VAL A 84 -2.15 -14.27 -2.43
CA VAL A 84 -3.14 -13.44 -3.10
C VAL A 84 -3.55 -12.30 -2.19
N CYS A 85 -3.60 -11.08 -2.75
CA CYS A 85 -4.13 -9.94 -2.00
C CYS A 85 -5.61 -10.21 -1.66
N PRO A 86 -6.02 -10.14 -0.39
CA PRO A 86 -7.41 -10.42 0.03
C PRO A 86 -8.43 -9.41 -0.53
N HIS A 87 -7.96 -8.28 -1.05
CA HIS A 87 -8.80 -7.30 -1.76
C HIS A 87 -9.11 -7.70 -3.20
N LEU A 88 -8.54 -8.80 -3.72
CA LEU A 88 -8.93 -9.35 -5.01
C LEU A 88 -10.22 -10.16 -4.84
N VAL A 89 -11.36 -9.53 -5.13
CA VAL A 89 -12.69 -10.15 -5.08
C VAL A 89 -13.22 -10.21 -6.50
N ASP A 90 -13.61 -11.41 -6.94
CA ASP A 90 -14.14 -11.66 -8.30
C ASP A 90 -13.29 -11.05 -9.43
N GLY A 91 -11.96 -11.09 -9.26
CA GLY A 91 -11.00 -10.56 -10.23
C GLY A 91 -10.81 -9.04 -10.22
N THR A 92 -11.45 -8.33 -9.29
CA THR A 92 -11.38 -6.86 -9.15
C THR A 92 -10.78 -6.46 -7.81
N CYS A 93 -10.10 -5.31 -7.76
CA CYS A 93 -9.51 -4.79 -6.52
C CYS A 93 -10.52 -3.98 -5.70
N HIS A 94 -10.99 -4.57 -4.59
CA HIS A 94 -11.73 -4.00 -3.45
C HIS A 94 -11.16 -2.70 -2.86
N ALA A 95 -9.83 -2.62 -2.80
CA ALA A 95 -9.13 -1.52 -2.13
C ALA A 95 -8.64 -0.46 -3.12
N ARG A 96 -9.29 -0.30 -4.29
CA ARG A 96 -8.76 0.54 -5.37
C ARG A 96 -8.41 1.95 -4.89
N ASP A 97 -9.32 2.65 -4.23
CA ASP A 97 -9.09 4.05 -3.87
C ASP A 97 -8.01 4.24 -2.80
N ARG A 98 -7.88 3.25 -1.91
CA ARG A 98 -6.93 3.21 -0.79
C ARG A 98 -5.69 2.35 -1.03
N ARG A 99 -5.44 1.95 -2.28
CA ARG A 99 -4.33 1.04 -2.62
C ARG A 99 -2.97 1.69 -2.33
N PRO A 100 -1.97 0.91 -1.87
CA PRO A 100 -0.62 1.43 -1.65
C PRO A 100 0.04 1.96 -2.92
N LEU A 101 1.10 2.74 -2.77
CA LEU A 101 1.85 3.40 -3.84
C LEU A 101 2.26 2.42 -4.94
N GLY A 102 2.85 1.28 -4.58
CA GLY A 102 3.28 0.29 -5.55
C GLY A 102 2.15 -0.27 -6.41
N CYS A 103 0.97 -0.53 -5.82
CA CYS A 103 -0.22 -0.94 -6.58
C CYS A 103 -0.83 0.21 -7.39
N ARG A 104 -0.62 1.46 -6.97
CA ARG A 104 -1.09 2.65 -7.68
C ARG A 104 -0.28 2.90 -8.95
N ILE A 105 1.03 2.74 -8.85
CA ILE A 105 1.99 2.98 -9.94
C ILE A 105 2.09 1.79 -10.88
N TYR A 106 1.85 0.56 -10.42
CA TYR A 106 2.07 -0.63 -11.24
C TYR A 106 1.10 -0.77 -12.42
N TYR A 107 1.65 -0.87 -13.63
CA TYR A 107 0.98 -1.22 -14.89
C TYR A 107 1.80 -2.26 -15.64
N CYS A 108 1.12 -3.27 -16.20
CA CYS A 108 1.73 -4.31 -17.03
C CYS A 108 2.08 -3.83 -18.45
N ASP A 109 1.71 -2.61 -18.80
CA ASP A 109 2.04 -1.94 -20.05
C ASP A 109 3.56 -1.80 -20.20
N LEU A 110 4.10 -2.21 -21.35
CA LEU A 110 5.52 -2.05 -21.67
C LEU A 110 5.91 -0.56 -21.72
N GLN A 111 5.02 0.31 -22.19
CA GLN A 111 5.26 1.75 -22.17
C GLN A 111 5.37 2.30 -20.76
N ALA A 112 4.86 1.59 -19.76
CA ALA A 112 4.97 2.04 -18.39
C ALA A 112 6.35 1.76 -17.76
N GLN A 113 7.18 0.91 -18.36
CA GLN A 113 8.46 0.50 -17.75
C GLN A 113 9.44 1.66 -17.53
N HIS A 114 9.40 2.70 -18.38
CA HIS A 114 10.37 3.79 -18.31
C HIS A 114 10.06 4.84 -17.22
N TRP A 115 8.81 4.97 -16.77
CA TRP A 115 8.41 6.00 -15.80
C TRP A 115 7.99 5.43 -14.43
N GLN A 116 7.51 4.19 -14.36
CA GLN A 116 7.04 3.61 -13.10
C GLN A 116 8.12 3.52 -12.02
N GLY A 117 9.33 3.09 -12.40
CA GLY A 117 10.48 3.01 -11.49
C GLY A 117 10.85 4.38 -10.91
N PRO A 118 11.20 5.37 -11.77
CA PRO A 118 11.50 6.72 -11.32
C PRO A 118 10.39 7.36 -10.47
N LEU A 119 9.12 7.21 -10.86
CA LEU A 119 8.00 7.72 -10.09
C LEU A 119 7.88 7.04 -8.72
N THR A 120 8.12 5.74 -8.65
CA THR A 120 8.09 5.01 -7.37
C THR A 120 9.19 5.51 -6.44
N GLU A 121 10.42 5.65 -6.93
CA GLU A 121 11.56 6.10 -6.13
C GLU A 121 11.37 7.52 -5.59
N ASP A 122 10.90 8.44 -6.44
CA ASP A 122 10.63 9.82 -6.05
C ASP A 122 9.56 9.91 -4.95
N GLN A 123 8.46 9.17 -5.13
CA GLN A 123 7.35 9.22 -4.19
C GLN A 123 7.63 8.44 -2.90
N LEU A 124 8.45 7.39 -2.95
CA LEU A 124 8.98 6.74 -1.74
C LEU A 124 9.91 7.68 -0.96
N ARG A 125 10.72 8.50 -1.63
CA ARG A 125 11.54 9.53 -0.96
C ARG A 125 10.68 10.55 -0.26
N ARG A 126 9.60 11.00 -0.92
CA ARG A 126 8.62 11.91 -0.32
C ARG A 126 7.90 11.31 0.87
N LEU A 127 7.40 10.07 0.76
CA LEU A 127 6.79 9.35 1.88
C LEU A 127 7.77 9.22 3.05
N ARG A 128 9.03 8.85 2.77
CA ARG A 128 10.08 8.73 3.79
C ARG A 128 10.27 10.03 4.58
N ALA A 129 10.31 11.18 3.90
CA ALA A 129 10.42 12.48 4.57
C ALA A 129 9.19 12.79 5.45
N LEU A 130 7.98 12.46 4.98
CA LEU A 130 6.76 12.64 5.74
C LEU A 130 6.72 11.82 7.04
N HIS A 131 7.37 10.66 7.09
CA HIS A 131 7.49 9.90 8.35
C HIS A 131 8.19 10.71 9.44
N ASP A 132 9.27 11.40 9.09
CA ASP A 132 10.03 12.24 10.01
C ASP A 132 9.21 13.48 10.40
N GLU A 133 8.61 14.18 9.43
CA GLU A 133 7.79 15.38 9.66
C GLU A 133 6.57 15.10 10.55
N LEU A 134 5.91 13.96 10.35
CA LEU A 134 4.68 13.59 11.05
C LEU A 134 4.95 12.78 12.32
N SER A 135 6.21 12.50 12.66
CA SER A 135 6.59 11.66 13.80
C SER A 135 5.91 10.29 13.78
N VAL A 136 5.90 9.63 12.61
CA VAL A 136 5.41 8.27 12.43
C VAL A 136 6.58 7.35 12.15
N SER A 137 6.77 6.31 12.96
CA SER A 137 7.89 5.37 12.81
C SER A 137 7.95 4.78 11.41
N TYR A 138 9.12 4.85 10.76
CA TYR A 138 9.32 4.32 9.42
C TYR A 138 9.56 2.81 9.43
N PHE A 139 8.85 2.11 8.56
CA PHE A 139 9.24 0.80 8.05
C PHE A 139 9.00 0.73 6.55
N TYR A 140 9.60 -0.28 5.91
CA TYR A 140 9.28 -0.70 4.55
C TYR A 140 9.20 -2.22 4.53
N ALA A 141 7.98 -2.74 4.39
CA ALA A 141 7.68 -4.14 4.67
C ALA A 141 6.70 -4.74 3.66
N ASP A 142 6.68 -6.06 3.58
CA ASP A 142 5.83 -6.82 2.65
C ASP A 142 4.34 -6.66 2.99
N TRP A 143 3.52 -6.31 2.00
CA TRP A 143 2.11 -6.00 2.18
C TRP A 143 1.29 -7.17 2.72
N LEU A 144 1.51 -8.39 2.23
CA LEU A 144 0.79 -9.56 2.72
C LEU A 144 1.17 -9.86 4.17
N ALA A 145 2.44 -9.64 4.53
CA ALA A 145 2.87 -9.77 5.91
C ALA A 145 2.22 -8.73 6.83
N ILE A 146 2.11 -7.46 6.40
CA ILE A 146 1.34 -6.43 7.12
C ILE A 146 -0.11 -6.87 7.33
N LEU A 147 -0.79 -7.29 6.26
CA LEU A 147 -2.20 -7.68 6.32
C LEU A 147 -2.44 -8.87 7.25
N ARG A 148 -1.55 -9.86 7.26
CA ARG A 148 -1.61 -11.00 8.20
C ARG A 148 -1.49 -10.52 9.65
N ALA A 149 -0.50 -9.67 9.96
CA ALA A 149 -0.32 -9.11 11.30
C ALA A 149 -1.53 -8.28 11.76
N LEU A 150 -2.16 -7.51 10.85
CA LEU A 150 -3.38 -6.76 11.15
C LEU A 150 -4.58 -7.67 11.44
N ALA A 151 -4.72 -8.78 10.69
CA ALA A 151 -5.81 -9.74 10.88
C ALA A 151 -5.67 -10.53 12.20
N GLU A 152 -4.46 -11.01 12.53
CA GLU A 152 -4.18 -11.73 13.78
C GLU A 152 -4.52 -10.91 15.03
N ARG A 153 -4.13 -9.62 15.04
CA ARG A 153 -4.40 -8.72 16.18
C ARG A 153 -5.88 -8.36 16.33
N ARG A 154 -6.66 -8.44 15.25
CA ARG A 154 -8.13 -8.31 15.32
C ARG A 154 -8.74 -9.53 16.00
N ALA A 155 -8.30 -10.74 15.62
CA ALA A 155 -8.81 -11.99 16.20
C ALA A 155 -8.53 -12.12 17.70
N SER A 156 -7.43 -11.54 18.21
CA SER A 156 -7.11 -11.53 19.64
C SER A 156 -7.84 -10.46 20.46
N SER A 157 -8.59 -9.56 19.81
CA SER A 157 -9.33 -8.47 20.48
C SER A 157 -10.83 -8.74 20.56
N VAL A 158 -11.28 -9.93 20.15
CA VAL A 158 -12.67 -10.41 20.17
C VAL A 158 -12.81 -11.51 21.21
#